data_AF-A0A2M7BM29-F1
#
_entry.id   AF-A0A2M7BM29-F1
#
_cell.length_a   1.000
_cell.length_b   1.000
_cell.length_c   1.000
_cell.angle_alpha   90.00
_cell.angle_beta   90.00
_cell.angle_gamma   90.00
#
_symmetry.space_group_name_H-M   'P 1'
#
loop_
_entity.id
_entity.type
_entity.pdbx_description
1 polymer ?
#
loop_
_entity_poly.entity_id
_entity_poly.type
_entity_poly.pdbx_seq_one_letter_code
_entity_poly.pdbx_strand_id
1 'polypeptide(L)' 'CIHCGLCVRYCAEVKKKNAVGFVDRGTRREISFIPEIAMKECWNCKECFPLCPTEALQAAFVLTKALISPPHPGPEPRG' A
#
# COMPACT_ATOMS: atom_id res chain seq x y z
N CYS A 1 6.17 10.34 3.99
CA CYS A 1 6.68 9.18 4.75
C CYS A 1 7.97 9.61 5.43
N ILE A 2 8.15 9.30 6.73
CA ILE A 2 9.40 9.60 7.48
C ILE A 2 10.22 8.33 7.79
N HIS A 3 9.92 7.23 7.10
CA HIS A 3 10.67 5.96 7.17
C HIS A 3 10.81 5.35 8.58
N CYS A 4 9.89 5.66 9.50
CA CYS A 4 9.89 5.14 10.87
C CYS A 4 9.70 3.61 10.97
N GLY A 5 9.20 2.98 9.89
CA GLY A 5 9.09 1.53 9.74
C GLY A 5 7.98 0.87 10.56
N LEU A 6 7.13 1.64 11.26
CA LEU A 6 6.06 1.09 12.11
C LEU A 6 5.09 0.18 11.35
N CYS A 7 4.63 0.62 10.18
CA CYS A 7 3.72 -0.14 9.34
C CYS A 7 4.36 -1.40 8.74
N VAL A 8 5.64 -1.33 8.36
CA VAL A 8 6.40 -2.49 7.84
C VAL A 8 6.58 -3.53 8.94
N ARG A 9 7.06 -3.11 10.13
CA ARG A 9 7.21 -4.00 11.28
C ARG A 9 5.89 -4.62 11.70
N TYR A 10 4.82 -3.83 11.81
CA TYR A 10 3.50 -4.35 12.16
C TYR A 10 2.99 -5.39 11.14
N CYS A 11 3.18 -5.12 9.85
CA CYS A 11 2.74 -6.05 8.79
C CYS A 11 3.54 -7.37 8.81
N ALA A 12 4.83 -7.31 9.11
CA ALA A 12 5.72 -8.46 9.16
C ALA A 12 5.57 -9.25 10.48
N GLU A 13 5.59 -8.57 11.62
CA GLU A 13 5.70 -9.19 12.95
C GLU A 13 4.33 -9.53 13.54
N VAL A 14 3.36 -8.62 13.44
CA VAL A 14 2.01 -8.80 14.03
C VAL A 14 1.10 -9.53 13.07
N LYS A 15 1.00 -9.06 11.82
CA LYS A 15 0.09 -9.66 10.83
C LYS A 15 0.69 -10.86 10.10
N LYS A 16 2.02 -10.98 10.09
CA LYS A 16 2.75 -12.05 9.36
C LYS A 16 2.37 -12.13 7.88
N LYS A 17 2.04 -10.98 7.27
CA LYS A 17 1.62 -10.90 5.85
C LYS A 17 2.72 -10.39 4.93
N ASN A 18 3.65 -9.58 5.45
CA ASN A 18 4.74 -8.98 4.66
C ASN A 18 4.24 -8.23 3.41
N ALA A 19 3.03 -7.66 3.46
CA ALA A 19 2.41 -6.97 2.33
C ALA A 19 2.98 -5.57 2.09
N VAL A 20 3.69 -5.00 3.08
CA VAL A 20 4.22 -3.63 3.06
C VAL A 20 5.71 -3.67 3.32
N GLY A 21 6.48 -2.94 2.51
CA GLY A 21 7.93 -2.86 2.64
C GLY A 21 8.48 -1.51 2.22
N PHE A 22 9.80 -1.37 2.31
CA PHE A 22 10.53 -0.26 1.69
C PHE A 22 11.19 -0.72 0.40
N VAL A 23 11.11 0.12 -0.63
CA VAL A 23 11.81 -0.05 -1.91
C VAL A 23 12.80 1.11 -2.11
N ASP A 24 13.70 0.95 -3.08
CA ASP A 24 14.81 1.88 -3.36
C ASP A 24 15.75 2.08 -2.13
N ARG A 25 16.70 3.01 -2.21
CA ARG A 25 17.81 3.22 -1.28
C ARG A 25 18.06 4.72 -1.07
N GLY A 26 18.72 5.04 0.04
CA GLY A 26 19.08 6.42 0.38
C GLY A 26 17.85 7.32 0.50
N THR A 27 17.93 8.52 -0.07
CA THR A 27 16.86 9.53 -0.04
C THR A 27 15.65 9.18 -0.90
N ARG A 28 15.80 8.24 -1.84
CA ARG A 28 14.72 7.74 -2.72
C ARG A 28 13.95 6.59 -2.10
N ARG A 29 14.30 6.16 -0.89
CA ARG A 29 13.59 5.07 -0.22
C ARG A 29 12.11 5.43 -0.12
N GLU A 30 11.24 4.52 -0.50
CA GLU A 30 9.80 4.74 -0.49
C GLU A 30 9.08 3.57 0.14
N ILE A 31 7.91 3.83 0.70
CA ILE A 31 7.03 2.76 1.17
C ILE A 31 6.24 2.21 -0.01
N SER A 32 6.16 0.88 -0.10
CA SER A 32 5.44 0.22 -1.18
C SER A 32 4.65 -0.98 -0.66
N PHE A 33 3.54 -1.25 -1.33
CA PHE A 33 2.71 -2.42 -1.12
C PHE A 33 3.06 -3.46 -2.19
N ILE A 34 3.25 -4.71 -1.78
CA ILE A 34 3.40 -5.83 -2.72
C ILE A 34 2.03 -6.11 -3.32
N PRO A 35 1.79 -5.83 -4.61
CA PRO A 35 0.45 -5.85 -5.21
C PRO A 35 -0.31 -7.16 -4.96
N GLU A 36 0.35 -8.29 -5.18
CA GLU A 36 -0.22 -9.64 -5.09
C GLU A 36 -0.72 -10.00 -3.67
N ILE A 37 -0.03 -9.49 -2.65
CA ILE A 37 -0.37 -9.72 -1.25
C ILE A 37 -1.37 -8.66 -0.78
N ALA A 38 -1.12 -7.39 -1.10
CA ALA A 38 -1.95 -6.28 -0.68
C ALA A 38 -3.39 -6.38 -1.23
N MET A 39 -3.57 -6.87 -2.45
CA MET A 39 -4.89 -7.10 -3.04
C MET A 39 -5.72 -8.12 -2.25
N LYS A 40 -5.07 -9.16 -1.70
CA LYS A 40 -5.72 -10.23 -0.94
C LYS A 40 -5.95 -9.86 0.53
N GLU A 41 -5.01 -9.13 1.11
CA GLU A 41 -4.91 -8.95 2.56
C GLU A 41 -5.26 -7.53 3.02
N CYS A 42 -4.73 -6.51 2.34
CA CYS A 42 -4.78 -5.13 2.82
C CYS A 42 -6.15 -4.47 2.63
N TRP A 43 -7.03 -5.01 1.78
CA TRP A 43 -8.38 -4.47 1.61
C TRP A 43 -9.22 -4.55 2.89
N ASN A 44 -9.04 -5.62 3.67
CA ASN A 44 -9.78 -5.85 4.91
C ASN A 44 -8.97 -5.51 6.15
N CYS A 45 -7.64 -5.71 6.11
CA CYS A 45 -6.78 -5.51 7.27
C CYS A 45 -6.68 -4.03 7.67
N LYS A 46 -5.91 -3.21 6.93
CA LYS A 46 -5.69 -1.76 7.20
C LYS A 46 -5.26 -1.38 8.63
N GLU A 47 -4.98 -2.33 9.52
CA GLU A 47 -4.72 -2.06 10.93
C GLU A 47 -3.40 -1.32 11.20
N CYS A 48 -2.48 -1.29 10.23
CA CYS A 48 -1.27 -0.48 10.32
C CYS A 48 -1.47 1.00 9.92
N PHE A 49 -2.65 1.40 9.44
CA PHE A 49 -2.96 2.78 9.04
C PHE A 49 -2.85 3.77 10.20
N PRO A 50 -3.51 3.55 11.37
CA PRO A 50 -3.38 4.46 12.50
C PRO A 50 -1.96 4.51 13.10
N LEU A 51 -1.07 3.57 12.72
CA LEU A 51 0.33 3.58 13.14
C LEU A 51 1.21 4.49 12.28
N CYS A 52 0.72 4.97 11.14
CA CYS A 52 1.48 5.84 10.26
C CYS A 52 1.33 7.30 10.70
N PRO A 53 2.38 7.96 11.23
CA PRO A 53 2.27 9.31 11.80
C PRO A 53 2.10 10.42 10.74
N THR A 54 2.18 10.08 9.45
CA THR A 54 2.18 11.07 8.34
C THR A 54 1.14 10.78 7.27
N GLU A 55 0.27 9.78 7.49
CA GLU A 55 -0.71 9.31 6.48
C GLU A 55 -0.11 8.84 5.14
N ALA A 56 1.22 8.76 5.04
CA ALA A 56 1.90 8.39 3.81
C ALA A 56 1.62 6.94 3.38
N LEU A 57 1.34 6.05 4.34
CA LEU A 57 0.94 4.67 4.05
C LEU A 57 -0.44 4.63 3.36
N GLN A 58 -1.38 5.44 3.82
CA GLN A 58 -2.73 5.55 3.28
C GLN A 58 -2.68 6.09 1.85
N ALA A 59 -1.89 7.13 1.60
CA ALA A 59 -1.66 7.67 0.26
C ALA A 59 -1.07 6.61 -0.69
N ALA A 60 -0.04 5.88 -0.24
CA ALA A 60 0.55 4.78 -1.00
C ALA A 60 -0.46 3.68 -1.29
N PHE A 61 -1.33 3.33 -0.33
CA PHE A 61 -2.38 2.32 -0.53
C PHE A 61 -3.39 2.73 -1.61
N VAL A 62 -3.84 3.99 -1.60
CA VAL A 62 -4.76 4.51 -2.63
C VAL A 62 -4.11 4.45 -4.01
N LEU A 63 -2.84 4.87 -4.13
CA LEU A 63 -2.09 4.79 -5.37
C LEU A 63 -1.96 3.34 -5.85
N THR A 64 -1.52 2.43 -4.98
CA THR A 64 -1.42 0.99 -5.28
C THR A 64 -2.76 0.44 -5.76
N LYS A 65 -3.87 0.77 -5.10
CA LYS A 65 -5.20 0.35 -5.52
C LYS A 65 -5.57 0.87 -6.91
N ALA A 66 -5.24 2.12 -7.23
CA ALA A 66 -5.50 2.69 -8.55
C ALA A 66 -4.69 1.98 -9.66
N LEU A 67 -3.44 1.61 -9.37
CA LEU A 67 -2.56 0.94 -10.33
C LEU A 67 -2.92 -0.53 -10.59
N ILE A 68 -3.55 -1.21 -9.63
CA ILE A 68 -3.92 -2.64 -9.74
C ILE A 68 -5.37 -2.81 -10.24
N SER A 69 -6.19 -1.75 -10.19
CA SER A 69 -7.55 -1.83 -10.73
C SER A 69 -7.49 -2.06 -12.25
N PRO A 70 -8.28 -3.00 -12.82
CA PRO A 70 -8.35 -3.13 -14.27
C PRO A 70 -8.76 -1.77 -14.87
N PRO A 71 -8.19 -1.38 -16.03
CA PRO A 71 -8.57 -0.13 -16.67
C PRO A 71 -10.09 -0.14 -16.85
N HIS A 72 -10.73 0.95 -16.41
CA HIS A 72 -12.16 1.15 -16.60
C HIS A 72 -12.47 0.93 -18.09
N PRO A 73 -13.46 0.11 -18.49
CA PRO A 73 -13.96 0.17 -19.86
C PRO A 73 -14.34 1.63 -20.10
N GLY A 74 -13.74 2.24 -21.13
CA GLY A 74 -14.01 3.63 -21.51
C GLY A 74 -15.51 3.84 -21.74
N PRO A 75 -15.98 5.11 -21.78
CA PRO A 75 -17.40 5.38 -21.93
C PRO A 75 -17.95 4.63 -23.15
N GLU A 76 -18.96 3.81 -22.91
CA GLU A 76 -19.70 3.07 -23.93
C GLU A 76 -20.17 4.05 -25.02
N PRO A 77 -19.96 3.78 -26.32
CA PRO A 77 -20.37 4.70 -27.35
C PRO A 77 -21.88 4.88 -27.28
N ARG A 78 -22.31 6.14 -27.05
CA ARG A 78 -23.71 6.55 -27.16
C ARG A 78 -24.15 6.34 -28.61
N GLY A 79 -24.93 5.29 -28.83
CA GLY A 79 -25.73 5.11 -30.03
C GLY A 79 -26.87 6.11 -30.11
#